data_AF-A0A0H3ZSQ7-F1
#
_entry.id   AF-A0A0H3ZSQ7-F1
#
_cell.length_a   1.000
_cell.length_b   1.000
_cell.length_c   1.000
_cell.angle_alpha   90.00
_cell.angle_beta   90.00
_cell.angle_gamma   90.00
#
_symmetry.space_group_name_H-M   'P 1'
#
loop_
_entity.id
_entity.type
_entity.pdbx_description
1 polymer ?
#
loop_
_entity_poly.entity_id
_entity_poly.type
_entity_poly.pdbx_seq_one_letter_code
_entity_poly.pdbx_strand_id
1 'polypeptide(L)'
;MAIRRTNQEWETLLERYEHGNIIQRAFCEQRGLSLSTFFAKRSQRHSATQSAPVGFVRAEVVEKTMKYQAQIATANMTLLVNDVELSIPQGTPVTYLAELIGALS
;
A
#
# COMPACT_ATOMS: atom_id res chain seq x y z
N MET A 1 6.59 -10.29 -31.41
CA MET A 1 5.92 -11.60 -31.62
C MET A 1 5.22 -11.98 -30.32
N ALA A 2 3.89 -12.13 -30.32
CA ALA A 2 3.18 -12.62 -29.15
C ALA A 2 3.49 -14.12 -28.99
N ILE A 3 4.20 -14.48 -27.93
CA ILE A 3 4.47 -15.88 -27.59
C ILE A 3 3.11 -16.57 -27.37
N ARG A 4 2.72 -17.44 -28.30
CA ARG A 4 1.50 -18.24 -28.18
C ARG A 4 1.75 -19.32 -27.14
N ARG A 5 1.29 -19.06 -25.92
CA ARG A 5 1.34 -20.02 -24.81
C ARG A 5 0.16 -20.98 -24.89
N THR A 6 0.40 -22.25 -24.61
CA THR A 6 -0.65 -23.28 -24.57
C THR A 6 -1.54 -23.10 -23.32
N ASN A 7 -2.72 -23.71 -23.33
CA ASN A 7 -3.66 -23.59 -22.20
C ASN A 7 -3.07 -24.13 -20.90
N GLN A 8 -2.25 -25.20 -20.95
CA GLN A 8 -1.57 -25.75 -19.78
C GLN A 8 -0.54 -24.78 -19.18
N GLU A 9 0.22 -24.08 -20.02
CA GLU A 9 1.16 -23.06 -19.54
C GLU A 9 0.45 -21.90 -18.84
N TRP A 10 -0.72 -21.50 -19.34
CA TRP A 10 -1.55 -20.48 -18.71
C TRP A 10 -2.09 -20.92 -17.35
N GLU A 11 -2.48 -22.19 -17.23
CA GLU A 11 -2.97 -22.76 -15.98
C GLU A 11 -1.89 -22.75 -14.89
N THR A 12 -0.67 -23.20 -15.20
CA THR A 12 0.46 -23.13 -14.27
C THR A 12 0.83 -21.69 -13.89
N LEU A 13 0.70 -20.74 -14.82
CA LEU A 13 0.96 -19.33 -14.54
C LEU A 13 -0.08 -18.73 -13.59
N LEU A 14 -1.35 -19.06 -13.77
CA LEU A 14 -2.45 -18.59 -12.90
C LEU A 14 -2.32 -19.18 -11.49
N GLU A 15 -2.02 -20.47 -11.37
CA GLU A 15 -1.79 -21.11 -10.07
C GLU A 15 -0.60 -20.49 -9.32
N ARG A 16 0.52 -20.27 -10.00
CA ARG A 16 1.67 -19.58 -9.40
C ARG A 16 1.37 -18.15 -8.96
N TYR A 17 0.48 -17.46 -9.69
CA TYR A 17 0.02 -16.13 -9.31
C TYR A 17 -0.89 -16.18 -8.08
N GLU A 18 -1.82 -17.14 -8.00
CA GLU A 18 -2.73 -17.28 -6.85
C GLU A 18 -2.00 -17.61 -5.54
N HIS A 19 -0.92 -18.40 -5.61
CA HIS A 19 -0.07 -18.69 -4.45
C HIS A 19 0.96 -17.58 -4.16
N GLY A 20 1.14 -16.65 -5.11
CA GLY A 20 2.13 -15.58 -5.00
C GLY A 20 1.54 -14.33 -4.35
N ASN A 21 2.20 -13.80 -3.33
CA ASN A 21 1.82 -12.50 -2.74
C ASN A 21 2.40 -11.32 -3.56
N ILE A 22 2.25 -11.35 -4.89
CA ILE A 22 2.77 -10.32 -5.79
C ILE A 22 1.66 -9.67 -6.61
N ILE A 23 1.82 -8.39 -6.87
CA ILE A 23 0.81 -7.58 -7.56
C ILE A 23 0.73 -8.04 -9.03
N GLN A 24 -0.49 -8.19 -9.54
CA GLN A 24 -0.76 -8.68 -10.91
C GLN A 24 0.06 -7.98 -12.00
N ARG A 25 0.22 -6.66 -11.91
CA ARG A 25 1.02 -5.88 -12.86
C ARG A 25 2.49 -6.33 -12.83
N ALA A 26 3.09 -6.43 -11.65
CA ALA A 26 4.47 -6.88 -11.49
C ALA A 26 4.67 -8.32 -11.99
N PHE A 27 3.71 -9.22 -11.73
CA PHE A 27 3.74 -10.59 -12.25
C PHE A 27 3.74 -10.62 -13.79
N CYS A 28 2.89 -9.81 -14.41
CA CYS A 28 2.79 -9.74 -15.87
C CYS A 28 4.06 -9.14 -16.49
N GLU A 29 4.61 -8.08 -15.91
CA GLU A 29 5.84 -7.43 -16.36
C GLU A 29 7.05 -8.38 -16.29
N GLN A 30 7.24 -9.08 -15.17
CA GLN A 30 8.33 -10.04 -14.98
C GLN A 30 8.31 -11.20 -15.99
N ARG A 31 7.11 -11.59 -16.45
CA ARG A 31 6.91 -12.74 -17.35
C ARG A 31 6.68 -12.34 -18.81
N GLY A 32 6.74 -11.04 -19.12
CA GLY A 32 6.45 -10.52 -20.46
C GLY A 32 5.04 -10.86 -20.94
N LEU A 33 4.06 -10.82 -20.02
CA LEU A 33 2.66 -11.11 -20.30
C LEU A 33 1.89 -9.82 -20.53
N SER A 34 0.97 -9.84 -21.51
CA SER A 34 -0.02 -8.77 -21.64
C SER A 34 -1.04 -8.87 -20.50
N LEU A 35 -1.25 -7.75 -19.79
CA LEU A 35 -2.27 -7.63 -18.75
C LEU A 35 -3.66 -8.02 -19.26
N SER A 36 -4.01 -7.62 -20.48
CA SER A 36 -5.31 -7.92 -21.08
C SER A 36 -5.49 -9.42 -21.33
N THR A 37 -4.46 -10.09 -21.85
CA THR A 37 -4.51 -11.54 -22.09
C THR A 37 -4.55 -12.32 -20.78
N PHE A 38 -3.79 -11.89 -19.78
CA PHE A 38 -3.79 -12.49 -18.45
C PHE A 38 -5.17 -12.36 -17.79
N PHE A 39 -5.79 -11.18 -17.85
CA PHE A 39 -7.13 -10.95 -17.32
C PHE A 39 -8.19 -11.82 -18.01
N ALA A 40 -8.17 -11.87 -19.34
CA ALA A 40 -9.11 -12.70 -20.11
C ALA A 40 -9.00 -14.19 -19.73
N LYS A 41 -7.77 -14.72 -19.62
CA LYS A 41 -7.53 -16.12 -19.22
C LYS A 41 -7.94 -16.40 -17.78
N ARG A 42 -7.65 -15.47 -16.85
CA ARG A 42 -8.08 -15.59 -15.45
C ARG A 42 -9.60 -15.60 -15.33
N SER A 43 -10.28 -14.69 -16.02
CA SER A 43 -11.75 -14.63 -16.02
C SER A 43 -12.36 -15.91 -16.59
N GLN A 44 -11.81 -16.46 -17.68
CA GLN A 44 -12.27 -17.74 -18.23
C GLN A 44 -12.18 -18.90 -17.23
N ARG A 45 -11.09 -18.97 -16.43
CA ARG A 45 -10.94 -19.98 -15.36
C ARG A 45 -12.00 -19.82 -14.27
N HIS A 46 -12.21 -18.60 -13.78
CA HIS A 46 -13.23 -18.34 -12.75
C HIS A 46 -14.65 -18.65 -13.26
N SER A 47 -14.97 -18.28 -14.51
CA SER A 47 -16.27 -18.60 -15.13
C SER A 47 -16.46 -20.09 -15.37
N ALA A 48 -15.40 -20.85 -15.66
CA ALA A 48 -15.48 -22.31 -15.80
C ALA A 48 -15.70 -23.03 -14.45
N THR A 49 -15.20 -22.47 -13.35
CA THR A 49 -15.48 -22.98 -11.99
C THR A 49 -16.87 -22.58 -11.49
N GLN A 50 -17.41 -21.46 -11.99
CA GLN A 50 -18.73 -20.94 -11.63
C GLN A 50 -19.78 -21.36 -12.66
N SER A 51 -20.20 -22.63 -12.67
CA SER A 51 -21.44 -23.07 -13.34
C SER A 51 -22.72 -22.51 -12.70
N ALA A 52 -22.63 -21.48 -11.85
CA ALA A 52 -23.75 -20.77 -11.27
C ALA A 52 -23.92 -19.41 -11.97
N PRO A 53 -25.17 -18.96 -12.20
CA PRO A 53 -25.46 -17.82 -13.06
C PRO A 53 -24.70 -16.57 -12.61
N VAL A 54 -24.23 -15.82 -13.60
CA VAL A 54 -23.48 -14.56 -13.50
C VAL A 54 -24.30 -13.53 -12.73
N GLY A 55 -24.29 -13.64 -11.40
CA GLY A 55 -24.77 -12.63 -10.47
C GLY A 55 -23.67 -11.62 -10.20
N PHE A 56 -24.06 -10.38 -9.95
CA PHE A 56 -23.16 -9.34 -9.48
C PHE A 56 -22.33 -9.87 -8.30
N VAL A 57 -21.02 -10.04 -8.53
CA VAL A 57 -20.10 -10.35 -7.44
C VAL A 57 -19.90 -9.06 -6.67
N ARG A 58 -20.30 -9.04 -5.40
CA ARG A 58 -19.98 -7.96 -4.48
C ARG A 58 -18.47 -7.93 -4.32
N ALA A 59 -17.80 -7.09 -5.10
CA ALA A 59 -16.42 -6.72 -4.83
C ALA A 59 -16.43 -5.95 -3.52
N GLU A 60 -16.08 -6.62 -2.44
CA GLU A 60 -15.76 -5.93 -1.20
C GLU A 60 -14.50 -5.11 -1.49
N VAL A 61 -14.69 -3.80 -1.61
CA VAL A 61 -13.59 -2.85 -1.61
C VAL A 61 -12.96 -3.03 -0.23
N VAL A 62 -11.93 -3.87 -0.15
CA VAL A 62 -11.00 -3.84 0.97
C VAL A 62 -10.38 -2.48 0.84
N GLU A 63 -10.98 -1.50 1.52
CA GLU A 63 -10.36 -0.23 1.80
C GLU A 63 -9.09 -0.59 2.53
N LYS A 64 -8.01 -0.77 1.76
CA LYS A 64 -6.67 -0.55 2.25
C LYS A 64 -6.65 0.93 2.52
N THR A 65 -7.23 1.30 3.66
CA THR A 65 -6.87 2.47 4.42
C THR A 65 -5.37 2.30 4.62
N MET A 66 -4.62 2.78 3.63
CA MET A 66 -3.42 3.53 3.94
C MET A 66 -3.95 4.60 4.88
N LYS A 67 -3.91 4.29 6.18
CA LYS A 67 -3.94 5.27 7.23
C LYS A 67 -2.82 6.18 6.83
N TYR A 68 -3.16 7.26 6.13
CA TYR A 68 -2.28 8.38 5.91
C TYR A 68 -2.10 8.94 7.31
N GLN A 69 -1.18 8.33 8.06
CA GLN A 69 -0.49 9.04 9.10
C GLN A 69 0.27 10.10 8.32
N ALA A 70 -0.35 11.28 8.21
CA ALA A 70 0.39 12.48 8.02
C ALA A 70 1.48 12.41 9.09
N GLN A 71 2.70 12.06 8.69
CA GLN A 71 3.87 12.31 9.49
C GLN A 71 3.91 13.84 9.53
N ILE A 72 3.21 14.42 10.51
CA ILE A 72 3.40 15.82 10.86
C ILE A 72 4.88 15.87 11.15
N ALA A 73 5.65 16.47 10.23
CA ALA A 73 7.06 16.68 10.45
C ALA A 73 7.15 17.42 11.80
N THR A 74 7.64 16.72 12.81
CA THR A 74 7.79 17.24 14.16
C THR A 74 8.87 18.30 14.11
N ALA A 75 8.49 19.53 13.75
CA ALA A 75 9.39 20.66 13.77
C ALA A 75 9.54 21.09 15.23
N ASN A 76 10.71 20.86 15.80
CA ASN A 76 11.02 21.33 17.15
C ASN A 76 10.91 22.86 17.19
N MET A 77 10.37 23.40 18.27
CA MET A 77 10.41 24.83 18.56
C MET A 77 11.74 25.16 19.22
N THR A 78 12.36 26.26 18.83
CA THR A 78 13.62 26.70 19.43
C THR A 78 13.37 27.80 20.45
N LEU A 79 13.90 27.65 21.66
CA LEU A 79 13.92 28.66 22.70
C LEU A 79 15.37 29.16 22.85
N LEU A 80 15.58 30.47 22.70
CA LEU A 80 16.86 31.11 23.03
C LEU A 80 16.74 31.81 24.38
N VAL A 81 17.62 31.46 25.31
CA VAL A 81 17.77 32.17 26.60
C VAL A 81 19.24 32.52 26.77
N ASN A 82 19.54 33.82 26.84
CA ASN A 82 20.92 34.34 26.80
C ASN A 82 21.67 33.80 25.56
N ASP A 83 22.81 33.14 25.77
CA ASP A 83 23.64 32.49 24.73
C ASP A 83 23.32 30.99 24.53
N VAL A 84 22.24 30.48 25.14
CA VAL A 84 21.88 29.06 25.06
C VAL A 84 20.65 28.87 24.17
N GLU A 85 20.80 27.99 23.19
CA GLU A 85 19.74 27.54 22.30
C GLU A 85 19.20 26.17 22.75
N LEU A 86 17.89 26.07 22.96
CA LEU A 86 17.21 24.84 23.34
C LEU A 86 16.18 24.44 22.27
N SER A 87 16.31 23.22 21.75
CA SER A 87 15.34 22.64 20.81
C SER A 87 14.29 21.82 21.57
N ILE A 88 13.02 22.19 21.43
CA ILE A 88 11.88 21.64 22.18
C ILE A 88 10.93 20.89 21.23
N PRO A 89 10.64 19.61 21.46
CA PRO A 89 9.70 18.84 20.64
C PRO A 89 8.26 19.38 20.66
N GLN A 90 7.56 19.25 19.53
CA GLN A 90 6.11 19.49 19.47
C GLN A 90 5.38 18.47 20.36
N GLY A 91 4.38 18.95 21.12
CA GLY A 91 3.66 18.15 22.10
C GLY A 91 4.21 18.28 23.53
N THR A 92 5.24 19.09 23.74
CA THR A 92 5.68 19.47 25.10
C THR A 92 4.53 20.18 25.84
N PRO A 93 4.12 19.70 27.03
CA PRO A 93 3.03 20.32 27.79
C PRO A 93 3.32 21.79 28.12
N VAL A 94 2.30 22.64 27.98
CA VAL A 94 2.45 24.08 28.20
C VAL A 94 2.85 24.43 29.64
N THR A 95 2.47 23.59 30.60
CA THR A 95 2.82 23.74 32.03
C THR A 95 4.32 23.59 32.24
N TYR A 96 4.93 22.59 31.61
CA TYR A 96 6.38 22.38 31.66
C TYR A 96 7.14 23.55 31.02
N LEU A 97 6.63 24.10 29.91
CA LEU A 97 7.23 25.28 29.29
C LEU A 97 7.19 26.50 30.20
N ALA A 98 6.08 26.75 30.89
CA ALA A 98 5.94 27.87 31.81
C ALA A 98 6.90 27.76 33.00
N GLU A 99 7.03 26.56 33.58
CA GLU A 99 8.00 26.29 34.65
C GLU A 99 9.45 26.46 34.18
N LEU A 100 9.77 25.91 33.00
CA LEU A 100 11.10 26.01 32.41
C LEU A 100 11.49 27.46 32.15
N ILE A 101 10.61 28.24 31.53
CA ILE A 101 10.85 29.67 31.27
C ILE A 101 10.99 30.44 32.59
N GLY A 102 10.16 30.13 33.59
CA GLY A 102 10.24 30.77 34.91
C GLY A 102 11.52 30.44 35.68
N ALA A 103 12.08 29.25 35.50
CA ALA A 103 13.34 28.84 36.14
C ALA A 103 14.58 29.38 35.43
N LEU A 104 14.47 29.72 34.14
CA LEU A 104 15.57 30.22 33.31
C LEU A 104 15.60 31.76 33.21
N SER A 105 14.54 32.44 33.63
CA SER A 105 14.42 33.91 33.69
C SER A 105 15.07 34.50 34.94
#